data_AF-A0AAV7Q6U9-F1
#
_entry.id   AF-A0AAV7Q6U9-F1
#
_cell.length_a   1.000
_cell.length_b   1.000
_cell.length_c   1.000
_cell.angle_alpha   90.00
_cell.angle_beta   90.00
_cell.angle_gamma   90.00
#
_symmetry.space_group_name_H-M   'P 1'
#
loop_
_entity.id
_entity.type
_entity.pdbx_description
1 polymer ?
#
loop_
_entity_poly.entity_id
_entity_poly.type
_entity_poly.pdbx_seq_one_letter_code
_entity_poly.pdbx_strand_id
1 'polypeptide(L)'
;MVVEYCEHCGFESHYLELVSAVKEEFPDVTIESRSGVTGAFEIEINGQLVFSKLELGGFPFEKDLMEALRRASNGDPVEKITNSRAPCVIL
;
A
#
# COMPACT_ATOMS: atom_id res chain seq x y z
N MET A 1 8.88 -4.74 -1.50
CA MET A 1 7.87 -4.03 -0.69
C MET A 1 7.21 -5.05 0.22
N VAL A 2 6.70 -4.61 1.37
CA VAL A 2 5.92 -5.44 2.29
C VAL A 2 4.53 -4.81 2.42
N VAL A 3 3.49 -5.63 2.34
CA VAL A 3 2.10 -5.21 2.57
C VAL A 3 1.59 -5.93 3.80
N GLU A 4 1.40 -5.20 4.88
CA GLU A 4 0.80 -5.71 6.10
C GLU A 4 -0.71 -5.50 6.07
N TYR A 5 -1.50 -6.58 6.12
CA TYR A 5 -2.96 -6.47 6.07
C TYR A 5 -3.66 -7.51 6.95
N CYS A 6 -4.90 -7.21 7.31
CA CYS A 6 -5.76 -8.17 8.00
C CYS A 6 -6.17 -9.32 7.06
N GLU A 7 -5.53 -10.47 7.19
CA GLU A 7 -5.82 -11.68 6.40
C GLU A 7 -7.26 -12.16 6.56
N HIS A 8 -7.83 -12.03 7.77
CA HIS A 8 -9.19 -12.45 8.07
C HIS A 8 -10.27 -11.41 7.73
N CYS A 9 -9.91 -10.23 7.22
CA CYS A 9 -10.85 -9.15 6.91
C CYS A 9 -11.25 -9.09 5.41
N GLY A 10 -10.78 -10.03 4.58
CA GLY A 10 -11.06 -10.05 3.15
C GLY A 10 -10.26 -9.02 2.33
N PHE A 11 -9.13 -8.52 2.86
CA PHE A 11 -8.26 -7.59 2.14
C PHE A 11 -7.29 -8.28 1.18
N GLU A 12 -7.26 -9.61 1.16
CA GLU A 12 -6.46 -10.40 0.22
C GLU A 12 -6.74 -10.00 -1.24
N SER A 13 -8.00 -9.75 -1.61
CA SER A 13 -8.33 -9.31 -2.98
C SER A 13 -7.64 -7.99 -3.33
N HIS A 14 -7.64 -7.02 -2.42
CA HIS A 14 -6.94 -5.74 -2.63
C HIS A 14 -5.42 -5.93 -2.72
N TYR A 15 -4.86 -6.85 -1.92
CA TYR A 15 -3.45 -7.22 -2.00
C TYR A 15 -3.10 -7.83 -3.36
N LEU A 16 -3.88 -8.80 -3.86
CA LEU A 16 -3.63 -9.47 -5.13
C LEU A 16 -3.74 -8.54 -6.34
N GLU A 17 -4.72 -7.64 -6.34
CA GLU A 17 -4.86 -6.59 -7.37
C GLU A 17 -3.63 -5.69 -7.39
N LEU A 18 -3.20 -5.23 -6.21
CA LEU A 18 -2.00 -4.42 -6.05
C LEU A 18 -0.75 -5.16 -6.52
N VAL A 19 -0.59 -6.43 -6.15
CA VAL A 19 0.53 -7.27 -6.61
C VAL A 19 0.55 -7.37 -8.12
N SER A 20 -0.61 -7.56 -8.74
CA SER A 20 -0.72 -7.71 -10.20
C SER A 20 -0.38 -6.40 -10.91
N ALA A 21 -0.97 -5.28 -10.48
CA ALA A 21 -0.67 -3.96 -11.03
C ALA A 21 0.82 -3.61 -10.90
N VAL A 22 1.41 -3.84 -9.72
CA VAL A 22 2.82 -3.53 -9.51
C VAL A 22 3.72 -4.46 -10.31
N LYS A 23 3.44 -5.76 -10.39
CA LYS A 23 4.27 -6.66 -11.21
C LYS A 23 4.18 -6.37 -12.70
N GLU A 24 3.07 -5.80 -13.17
CA GLU A 24 2.92 -5.37 -14.55
C GLU A 24 3.86 -4.20 -14.88
N GLU A 25 3.98 -3.21 -13.99
CA GLU A 25 4.86 -2.05 -14.21
C GLU A 25 6.31 -2.28 -13.74
N PHE A 26 6.49 -3.04 -12.66
CA PHE A 26 7.76 -3.33 -12.00
C PHE A 26 7.92 -4.84 -11.72
N PRO A 27 8.20 -5.66 -12.74
CA PRO A 27 8.31 -7.12 -12.60
C PRO A 27 9.47 -7.57 -11.70
N ASP A 28 10.48 -6.72 -11.49
CA ASP A 28 11.64 -6.98 -10.62
C ASP A 28 11.32 -6.74 -9.13
N VAL A 29 10.23 -6.04 -8.82
CA VAL A 29 9.85 -5.75 -7.43
C VAL A 29 9.31 -7.00 -6.75
N THR A 30 9.97 -7.39 -5.66
CA THR A 30 9.47 -8.44 -4.77
C THR A 30 8.44 -7.86 -3.80
N ILE A 31 7.28 -8.51 -3.68
CA ILE A 31 6.17 -8.09 -2.83
C ILE A 31 5.92 -9.19 -1.82
N GLU A 32 5.98 -8.85 -0.54
CA GLU A 32 5.75 -9.77 0.57
C GLU A 32 4.48 -9.37 1.32
N SER A 33 3.68 -10.35 1.75
CA SER A 33 2.54 -10.12 2.64
C SER A 33 2.95 -10.31 4.09
N ARG A 34 2.38 -9.51 4.99
CA ARG A 34 2.52 -9.64 6.44
C ARG A 34 1.16 -9.61 7.12
N SER A 35 0.99 -10.44 8.15
CA SER A 35 -0.23 -10.48 8.95
C SER A 35 -0.34 -9.23 9.82
N GLY A 36 -1.30 -8.36 9.51
CA GLY A 36 -1.58 -7.14 10.27
C GLY A 36 -2.71 -7.29 11.27
N VAL A 37 -2.89 -6.27 12.12
CA VAL A 37 -4.03 -6.19 13.05
C VAL A 37 -5.37 -6.07 12.31
N THR A 38 -6.49 -6.29 13.02
CA THR A 38 -7.83 -6.17 12.41
C THR A 38 -8.05 -4.80 11.78
N GLY A 39 -8.41 -4.78 10.49
CA GLY A 39 -8.61 -3.55 9.73
C GLY A 39 -7.34 -2.88 9.22
N ALA A 40 -6.15 -3.44 9.49
CA ALA A 40 -4.89 -2.93 8.97
C ALA A 40 -4.76 -3.16 7.46
N PHE A 41 -4.18 -2.18 6.79
CA PHE A 41 -3.67 -2.27 5.43
C PHE A 41 -2.56 -1.22 5.30
N GLU A 42 -1.34 -1.68 5.51
CA GLU A 42 -0.14 -0.89 5.66
C GLU A 42 0.86 -1.33 4.61
N ILE A 43 1.55 -0.35 4.03
CA ILE A 43 2.44 -0.59 2.90
C ILE A 43 3.81 -0.03 3.25
N GLU A 44 4.81 -0.89 3.14
CA GLU A 44 6.20 -0.58 3.38
C GLU A 44 7.00 -0.75 2.09
N ILE A 45 7.71 0.29 1.68
CA ILE A 45 8.60 0.27 0.51
C ILE A 45 10.02 0.56 0.99
N ASN A 46 10.98 -0.28 0.63
CA ASN A 46 12.36 -0.21 1.16
C ASN A 46 12.45 -0.19 2.70
N GLY A 47 11.51 -0.85 3.39
CA GLY A 47 11.46 -0.88 4.87
C GLY A 47 10.97 0.42 5.51
N GLN A 48 10.40 1.34 4.73
CA GLN A 48 9.76 2.55 5.23
C GLN A 48 8.24 2.46 5.04
N LEU A 49 7.47 2.71 6.09
CA LEU A 49 6.01 2.78 6.03
C LEU A 49 5.58 3.99 5.19
N VAL A 50 5.06 3.73 3.99
CA VAL A 50 4.62 4.77 3.04
C VAL A 50 3.13 5.03 3.11
N PHE A 51 2.33 4.06 3.57
CA PHE A 51 0.88 4.22 3.68
C PHE A 51 0.35 3.42 4.87
N SER A 52 -0.60 3.99 5.60
CA SER A 52 -1.37 3.27 6.62
C SER A 52 -2.85 3.57 6.51
N LYS A 53 -3.65 2.53 6.24
CA LYS A 53 -5.12 2.61 6.24
C LYS A 53 -5.67 3.00 7.61
N LEU A 54 -5.03 2.57 8.69
CA LEU A 54 -5.49 2.89 10.05
C LEU A 54 -5.33 4.38 10.34
N GLU A 55 -4.27 5.01 9.85
CA GLU A 55 -4.05 6.44 10.01
C GLU A 55 -5.00 7.27 9.13
N LEU A 56 -5.23 6.84 7.89
CA LEU A 56 -5.94 7.65 6.89
C LEU A 56 -7.42 7.29 6.74
N GLY A 57 -7.85 6.16 7.29
CA GLY A 57 -9.23 5.65 7.19
C GLY A 57 -9.62 5.10 5.81
N GLY A 58 -8.69 5.02 4.86
CA GLY A 58 -8.94 4.70 3.46
C GLY A 58 -7.96 3.71 2.85
N PHE A 59 -8.19 3.31 1.60
CA PHE A 59 -7.17 2.62 0.80
C PHE A 59 -6.36 3.64 -0.02
N PRO A 60 -5.09 3.34 -0.35
CA PRO A 60 -4.29 4.21 -1.21
C PRO A 60 -4.86 4.15 -2.64
N PHE A 61 -4.61 5.19 -3.41
CA PHE A 61 -4.84 5.12 -4.85
C PHE A 61 -3.67 4.44 -5.54
N GLU A 62 -3.96 3.65 -6.57
CA GLU A 62 -2.95 2.94 -7.38
C GLU A 62 -1.87 3.89 -7.91
N LYS A 63 -2.27 5.05 -8.41
CA LYS A 63 -1.36 6.11 -8.90
C LYS A 63 -0.35 6.62 -7.85
N ASP A 64 -0.78 6.85 -6.61
CA ASP A 64 0.14 7.23 -5.53
C ASP A 64 1.12 6.09 -5.21
N LEU A 65 0.64 4.85 -5.29
CA LEU A 65 1.47 3.66 -5.09
C LEU A 65 2.53 3.50 -6.18
N MET A 66 2.15 3.65 -7.45
CA MET A 66 3.06 3.56 -8.59
C MET A 66 4.14 4.65 -8.52
N GLU A 67 3.77 5.88 -8.15
CA GLU A 67 4.74 6.96 -7.97
C GLU A 67 5.72 6.66 -6.83
N ALA A 68 5.21 6.17 -5.69
CA ALA A 68 6.03 5.75 -4.56
C ALA A 68 7.03 4.63 -4.94
N LEU A 69 6.57 3.63 -5.72
CA LEU A 69 7.41 2.54 -6.22
C LEU A 69 8.44 3.02 -7.25
N ARG A 70 8.06 3.94 -8.15
CA ARG A 70 8.97 4.51 -9.13
C ARG A 70 10.12 5.24 -8.45
N ARG A 71 9.82 6.03 -7.42
CA ARG A 71 10.83 6.72 -6.61
C ARG A 71 11.73 5.74 -5.86
N ALA A 72 11.12 4.74 -5.23
CA ALA A 72 11.82 3.66 -4.56
C ALA A 72 12.79 2.91 -5.49
N SER A 73 12.38 2.66 -6.73
CA SER A 73 13.18 2.00 -7.76
C SER A 73 14.36 2.88 -8.23
N ASN A 74 14.17 4.20 -8.31
CA ASN A 74 15.25 5.15 -8.62
C ASN A 74 16.23 5.38 -7.45
N GLY A 75 15.92 4.88 -6.25
CA GLY A 75 16.69 5.18 -5.04
C GLY A 75 16.37 6.54 -4.41
N ASP A 76 15.28 7.18 -4.85
CA ASP A 76 14.77 8.41 -4.24
C ASP A 76 14.03 8.11 -2.92
N PRO A 77 14.00 9.07 -1.98
CA PRO A 77 13.20 8.93 -0.77
C PRO A 77 11.72 8.83 -1.13
N VAL A 78 11.07 7.79 -0.61
CA VAL A 78 9.64 7.56 -0.79
C VAL A 78 8.87 8.43 0.20
N GLU A 79 7.98 9.28 -0.28
CA GLU A 79 7.16 10.11 0.58
C GLU A 79 5.93 9.34 1.08
N LYS A 80 5.45 9.73 2.26
CA LYS A 80 4.26 9.11 2.86
C LYS A 80 3.03 9.52 2.04
N ILE A 81 2.29 8.55 1.53
CA ILE A 81 1.05 8.77 0.81
C ILE A 81 0.01 9.23 1.83
N THR A 82 -0.35 10.51 1.80
CA THR A 82 -1.40 11.09 2.65
C THR A 82 -2.75 11.17 1.96
N ASN A 83 -2.80 10.91 0.66
CA ASN A 83 -4.02 10.92 -0.13
C ASN A 83 -4.70 9.55 -0.04
N SER A 84 -5.85 9.50 0.62
CA SER A 84 -6.64 8.28 0.71
C SER A 84 -8.11 8.58 0.45
N ARG A 85 -8.86 7.57 0.02
CA ARG A 85 -10.33 7.66 -0.02
C ARG A 85 -10.86 7.67 1.41
N ALA A 86 -11.00 8.86 1.99
CA ALA A 86 -11.69 9.01 3.27
C ALA A 86 -13.15 8.55 3.12
N PRO A 87 -13.74 7.88 4.13
CA PRO A 87 -15.18 7.85 4.23
C PRO A 87 -15.65 9.29 4.42
N CYS A 88 -16.45 9.82 3.49
CA CYS A 88 -17.16 11.08 3.72
C CYS A 88 -18.07 10.91 4.94
N VAL A 89 -17.61 11.37 6.10
CA VAL A 89 -18.48 11.65 7.23
C VAL A 89 -18.67 13.16 7.26
N ILE A 90 -19.88 13.58 6.87
CA ILE A 90 -20.42 14.88 7.26
C ILE A 90 -20.62 14.78 8.77
N LEU A 91 -19.87 15.58 9.54
CA LEU A 91 -20.10 15.75 10.97
C LEU A 91 -21.27 16.70 11.19
#